data_AF-A0A968SI09-F1
#
_entry.id   AF-A0A968SI09-F1
#
_cell.length_a   1.000
_cell.length_b   1.000
_cell.length_c   1.000
_cell.angle_alpha   90.00
_cell.angle_beta   90.00
_cell.angle_gamma   90.00
#
_symmetry.space_group_name_H-M   'P 1'
#
loop_
_entity.id
_entity.type
_entity.pdbx_description
1 polymer ?
#
loop_
_entity_poly.entity_id
_entity_poly.type
_entity_poly.pdbx_seq_one_letter_code
_entity_poly.pdbx_strand_id
1 'polypeptide(L)'
;MPDSRKPKSAKSPKPDPNPPPVHNFLKSLGEVLLDITALEVSTIVVNEITPHKFIPRQTYQELYPLCAEFLKDAGIHRSLVDHYLQLHRTLLLRYIALIADPQSPLYNPQLIDAVQESYQLLSNPANDAKEIPLQLPDPSDPRKADQLEILLSTASFLRCLRKLSEIKATLDQRNFHAQKNLDSKEGEQLLDIIYARTVVQLDGDVLNSYNQKLFQNPQQQAILQIHQAGVAAAQHHWQGLLEFVIYLAQRAFPKKMRK
;
A
#
# COMPACT_ATOMS: atom_id res chain seq x y z
N MET A 1 -51.32 26.45 -46.80
CA MET A 1 -50.45 25.31 -46.44
C MET A 1 -49.01 25.63 -46.82
N PRO A 2 -48.12 25.92 -45.86
CA PRO A 2 -46.68 25.85 -46.07
C PRO A 2 -46.05 24.71 -45.25
N ASP A 3 -45.24 23.93 -45.95
CA ASP A 3 -44.50 22.75 -45.51
C ASP A 3 -43.35 23.15 -44.55
N SER A 4 -43.41 22.70 -43.30
CA SER A 4 -42.42 22.98 -42.26
C SER A 4 -41.56 21.74 -42.00
N ARG A 5 -40.44 21.63 -42.71
CA ARG A 5 -39.42 20.59 -42.45
C ARG A 5 -38.62 20.94 -41.19
N LYS A 6 -38.86 20.20 -40.11
CA LYS A 6 -38.01 20.20 -38.90
C LYS A 6 -36.63 19.57 -39.20
N PRO A 7 -35.52 20.09 -38.68
CA PRO A 7 -34.21 19.45 -38.81
C PRO A 7 -34.10 18.25 -37.86
N LYS A 8 -33.57 17.14 -38.39
CA LYS A 8 -33.27 15.91 -37.63
C LYS A 8 -32.17 16.20 -36.60
N SER A 9 -32.47 16.00 -35.33
CA SER A 9 -31.47 16.00 -34.25
C SER A 9 -30.47 14.87 -34.46
N ALA A 10 -29.18 15.22 -34.61
CA ALA A 10 -28.10 14.25 -34.60
C ALA A 10 -28.03 13.57 -33.22
N LYS A 11 -28.24 12.25 -33.18
CA LYS A 11 -27.97 11.44 -32.00
C LYS A 11 -26.48 11.44 -31.72
N SER A 12 -26.08 11.93 -30.54
CA SER A 12 -24.74 11.78 -30.00
C SER A 12 -24.36 10.28 -29.98
N PRO A 13 -23.14 9.89 -30.38
CA PRO A 13 -22.73 8.49 -30.35
C PRO A 13 -22.73 7.99 -28.89
N LYS A 14 -23.40 6.86 -28.64
CA LYS A 14 -23.32 6.16 -27.36
C LYS A 14 -21.90 5.60 -27.19
N PRO A 15 -21.32 5.66 -25.98
CA PRO A 15 -20.00 5.09 -25.72
C PRO A 15 -20.04 3.57 -25.93
N ASP A 16 -19.01 3.06 -26.60
CA ASP A 16 -18.83 1.66 -26.97
C ASP A 16 -18.70 0.79 -25.70
N PRO A 17 -19.49 -0.29 -25.55
CA PRO A 17 -19.51 -1.10 -24.33
C PRO A 17 -18.19 -1.84 -24.03
N ASN A 18 -17.25 -1.92 -24.98
CA ASN A 18 -15.93 -2.52 -24.79
C ASN A 18 -14.83 -1.59 -25.28
N PRO A 19 -14.30 -0.68 -24.42
CA PRO A 19 -13.19 0.16 -24.81
C PRO A 19 -11.94 -0.71 -25.09
N PRO A 20 -11.10 -0.33 -26.06
CA PRO A 20 -9.92 -1.11 -26.42
C PRO A 20 -9.00 -1.33 -25.19
N PRO A 21 -8.24 -2.45 -25.13
CA PRO A 21 -7.39 -2.81 -23.97
C PRO A 21 -6.46 -1.68 -23.50
N VAL A 22 -6.02 -0.84 -24.44
CA VAL A 22 -5.19 0.34 -24.21
C VAL A 22 -5.90 1.39 -23.34
N HIS A 23 -7.22 1.56 -23.49
CA HIS A 23 -7.99 2.53 -22.71
C HIS A 23 -8.11 2.11 -21.23
N ASN A 24 -8.35 0.82 -20.98
CA ASN A 24 -8.38 0.27 -19.62
C ASN A 24 -7.00 0.34 -18.97
N PHE A 25 -5.93 0.03 -19.73
CA PHE A 25 -4.55 0.19 -19.26
C PHE A 25 -4.23 1.65 -18.90
N LEU A 26 -4.59 2.62 -19.75
CA LEU A 26 -4.36 4.04 -19.48
C LEU A 26 -5.19 4.56 -18.30
N LYS A 27 -6.41 4.04 -18.11
CA LYS A 27 -7.24 4.35 -16.94
C LYS A 27 -6.56 3.85 -15.65
N SER A 28 -6.14 2.59 -15.62
CA SER A 28 -5.42 2.01 -14.47
C SER A 28 -4.09 2.71 -14.22
N LEU A 29 -3.36 3.11 -15.28
CA LEU A 29 -2.14 3.90 -15.15
C LEU A 29 -2.42 5.30 -14.58
N GLY A 30 -3.50 5.96 -15.03
CA GLY A 30 -3.94 7.25 -14.49
C GLY A 30 -4.31 7.16 -13.01
N GLU A 31 -5.04 6.12 -12.60
CA GLU A 31 -5.34 5.85 -11.19
C GLU A 31 -4.06 5.62 -10.37
N VAL A 32 -3.10 4.85 -10.89
CA VAL A 32 -1.81 4.61 -10.22
C VAL A 32 -0.96 5.89 -10.12
N LEU A 33 -0.99 6.77 -11.12
CA LEU A 33 -0.23 8.02 -11.10
C LEU A 33 -0.80 9.04 -10.14
N LEU A 34 -2.13 9.09 -9.99
CA LEU A 34 -2.79 9.92 -8.98
C LEU A 34 -2.43 9.46 -7.56
N ASP A 35 -2.16 8.17 -7.37
CA ASP A 35 -1.75 7.60 -6.08
C ASP A 35 -0.27 7.90 -5.73
N ILE A 36 0.59 8.25 -6.70
CA ILE A 36 2.02 8.47 -6.46
C ILE A 36 2.33 9.97 -6.42
N THR A 37 2.19 10.56 -5.24
CA THR A 37 2.44 12.00 -5.02
C THR A 37 3.89 12.34 -4.69
N ALA A 38 4.68 11.35 -4.28
CA ALA A 38 6.07 11.54 -3.88
C ALA A 38 6.90 10.27 -4.07
N LEU A 39 8.18 10.48 -4.33
CA LEU A 39 9.24 9.48 -4.24
C LEU A 39 9.92 9.61 -2.87
N GLU A 40 10.00 8.51 -2.13
CA GLU A 40 10.69 8.48 -0.85
C GLU A 40 11.86 7.50 -0.90
N VAL A 41 13.03 7.97 -0.44
CA VAL A 41 14.22 7.16 -0.21
C VAL A 41 14.58 7.25 1.26
N SER A 42 14.63 6.10 1.94
CA SER A 42 15.00 5.99 3.35
C SER A 42 16.18 5.03 3.51
N THR A 43 17.22 5.47 4.22
CA THR A 43 18.40 4.66 4.52
C THR A 43 18.37 4.23 5.97
N ILE A 44 18.35 2.91 6.15
CA ILE A 44 18.30 2.23 7.44
C ILE A 44 19.52 1.32 7.52
N VAL A 45 20.18 1.30 8.68
CA VAL A 45 21.22 0.30 8.97
C VAL A 45 20.59 -0.78 9.82
N VAL A 46 20.65 -2.01 9.34
CA VAL A 46 20.14 -3.20 10.01
C VAL A 46 21.29 -4.16 10.27
N ASN A 47 21.15 -5.00 11.30
CA ASN A 47 22.14 -6.03 11.61
C ASN A 47 22.12 -7.17 10.57
N GLU A 48 20.96 -7.44 9.96
CA GLU A 48 20.77 -8.52 8.99
C GLU A 48 19.73 -8.13 7.93
N ILE A 49 20.01 -8.47 6.66
CA ILE A 49 19.05 -8.34 5.55
C ILE A 49 18.49 -9.72 5.25
N THR A 50 17.23 -9.98 5.62
CA THR A 50 16.57 -11.25 5.30
C THR A 50 15.88 -11.14 3.93
N PRO A 51 16.13 -12.06 2.99
CA PRO A 51 15.42 -12.07 1.71
C PRO A 51 13.96 -12.44 1.94
N HIS A 52 13.07 -11.45 1.90
CA HIS A 52 11.62 -11.66 1.99
C HIS A 52 11.03 -11.89 0.60
N LYS A 53 10.40 -13.05 0.40
CA LYS A 53 9.68 -13.36 -0.84
C LYS A 53 8.18 -13.19 -0.61
N PHE A 54 7.60 -12.21 -1.29
CA PHE A 54 6.15 -12.00 -1.23
C PHE A 54 5.37 -13.08 -1.96
N ILE A 55 4.58 -13.86 -1.21
CA ILE A 55 3.62 -14.85 -1.73
C ILE A 55 2.23 -14.47 -1.19
N PRO A 56 1.31 -13.93 -2.01
CA PRO A 56 0.09 -13.30 -1.53
C PRO A 56 -0.73 -14.14 -0.55
N ARG A 57 -1.02 -15.40 -0.92
CA ARG A 57 -1.84 -16.29 -0.10
C ARG A 57 -1.19 -16.61 1.24
N GLN A 58 0.10 -16.90 1.24
CA GLN A 58 0.85 -17.18 2.46
C GLN A 58 0.92 -15.95 3.37
N THR A 59 1.28 -14.79 2.80
CA THR A 59 1.32 -13.52 3.54
C THR A 59 -0.04 -13.17 4.15
N TYR A 60 -1.13 -13.39 3.40
CA TYR A 60 -2.47 -13.18 3.92
C TYR A 60 -2.76 -14.09 5.13
N GLN A 61 -2.41 -15.38 5.02
CA GLN A 61 -2.57 -16.35 6.10
C GLN A 61 -1.72 -16.00 7.34
N GLU A 62 -0.55 -15.39 7.16
CA GLU A 62 0.30 -14.95 8.27
C GLU A 62 -0.24 -13.69 8.98
N LEU A 63 -0.89 -12.79 8.24
CA LEU A 63 -1.46 -11.55 8.78
C LEU A 63 -2.89 -11.72 9.33
N TYR A 64 -3.63 -12.69 8.82
CA TYR A 64 -5.00 -12.97 9.21
C TYR A 64 -5.20 -13.27 10.71
N PRO A 65 -4.38 -14.09 11.38
CA PRO A 65 -4.62 -14.47 12.77
C PRO A 65 -4.14 -13.42 13.79
N LEU A 66 -3.49 -12.33 13.35
CA LEU A 66 -2.93 -11.34 14.28
C LEU A 66 -4.03 -10.68 15.11
N CYS A 67 -4.10 -11.06 16.38
CA CYS A 67 -4.95 -10.50 17.44
C CYS A 67 -4.18 -10.55 18.78
N ALA A 68 -4.76 -9.97 19.83
CA ALA A 68 -4.08 -9.88 21.12
C ALA A 68 -3.74 -11.27 21.70
N GLU A 69 -4.66 -12.23 21.62
CA GLU A 69 -4.43 -13.60 22.11
C GLU A 69 -3.33 -14.31 21.31
N PHE A 70 -3.41 -14.24 19.97
CA PHE A 70 -2.43 -14.89 19.10
C PHE A 70 -1.01 -14.35 19.33
N LEU A 71 -0.85 -13.03 19.48
CA LEU A 71 0.46 -12.42 19.71
C LEU A 71 1.04 -12.78 21.08
N LYS A 72 0.17 -12.91 22.09
CA LYS A 72 0.55 -13.37 23.42
C LYS A 72 1.05 -14.82 23.37
N ASP A 73 0.32 -15.70 22.68
CA ASP A 73 0.70 -17.11 22.54
C ASP A 73 1.97 -17.28 21.71
N ALA A 74 2.17 -16.42 20.70
CA ALA A 74 3.39 -16.37 19.90
C ALA A 74 4.61 -15.77 20.65
N GLY A 75 4.44 -15.31 21.89
CA GLY A 75 5.52 -14.77 22.71
C GLY A 75 6.09 -13.46 22.17
N ILE A 76 5.27 -12.66 21.48
CA ILE A 76 5.70 -11.37 20.93
C ILE A 76 6.07 -10.40 22.04
N HIS A 77 7.20 -9.71 21.90
CA HIS A 77 7.66 -8.74 22.88
C HIS A 77 6.65 -7.59 23.03
N ARG A 78 6.35 -7.20 24.28
CA ARG A 78 5.29 -6.23 24.63
C ARG A 78 5.36 -4.91 23.86
N SER A 79 6.57 -4.43 23.54
CA SER A 79 6.77 -3.16 22.83
C SER A 79 6.43 -3.23 21.34
N LEU A 80 6.24 -4.43 20.79
CA LEU A 80 5.93 -4.67 19.38
C LEU A 80 4.46 -5.01 19.16
N VAL A 81 3.72 -5.36 20.21
CA VAL A 81 2.33 -5.85 20.12
C VAL A 81 1.45 -4.88 19.33
N ASP A 82 1.46 -3.59 19.68
CA ASP A 82 0.64 -2.57 18.99
C ASP A 82 1.00 -2.46 17.51
N HIS A 83 2.28 -2.63 17.16
CA HIS A 83 2.72 -2.59 15.77
C HIS A 83 2.22 -3.80 14.96
N TYR A 84 2.19 -4.99 15.55
CA TYR A 84 1.60 -6.17 14.91
C TYR A 84 0.08 -6.04 14.75
N LEU A 85 -0.62 -5.58 15.80
CA LEU A 85 -2.07 -5.35 15.74
C LEU A 85 -2.43 -4.34 14.64
N GLN A 86 -1.60 -3.31 14.46
CA GLN A 86 -1.79 -2.33 13.40
C GLN A 86 -1.70 -2.93 11.99
N LEU A 87 -0.96 -4.03 11.79
CA LEU A 87 -0.91 -4.71 10.48
C LEU A 87 -2.29 -5.28 10.11
N HIS A 88 -2.91 -6.03 11.04
CA HIS A 88 -4.24 -6.60 10.83
C HIS A 88 -5.28 -5.51 10.61
N ARG A 89 -5.24 -4.46 11.46
CA ARG A 89 -6.13 -3.30 11.37
C ARG A 89 -6.06 -2.64 10.00
N THR A 90 -4.85 -2.42 9.51
CA THR A 90 -4.60 -1.79 8.19
C THR A 90 -5.11 -2.68 7.06
N LEU A 91 -4.88 -3.99 7.16
CA LEU A 91 -5.39 -4.96 6.18
C LEU A 91 -6.92 -4.97 6.14
N LEU A 92 -7.56 -4.96 7.32
CA LEU A 92 -9.01 -4.92 7.46
C LEU A 92 -9.61 -3.63 6.90
N LEU A 93 -9.04 -2.46 7.23
CA LEU A 93 -9.46 -1.17 6.66
C LEU A 93 -9.38 -1.18 5.13
N ARG A 94 -8.33 -1.79 4.56
CA ARG A 94 -8.21 -1.89 3.11
C ARG A 94 -9.32 -2.73 2.49
N TYR A 95 -9.70 -3.83 3.14
CA TYR A 95 -10.80 -4.67 2.72
C TYR A 95 -12.16 -3.96 2.84
N ILE A 96 -12.41 -3.26 3.95
CA ILE A 96 -13.63 -2.46 4.17
C ILE A 96 -13.77 -1.39 3.07
N ALA A 97 -12.68 -0.72 2.70
CA ALA A 97 -12.68 0.25 1.62
C ALA A 97 -13.12 -0.37 0.27
N LEU A 98 -12.72 -1.62 0.00
CA LEU A 98 -13.14 -2.35 -1.20
C LEU A 98 -14.61 -2.77 -1.17
N ILE A 99 -15.19 -3.00 0.00
CA ILE A 99 -16.64 -3.27 0.12
C ILE A 99 -17.45 -1.98 -0.12
N ALA A 100 -16.91 -0.84 0.28
CA ALA A 100 -17.57 0.47 0.19
C ALA A 100 -17.50 1.09 -1.21
N ASP A 101 -16.50 0.74 -2.02
CA ASP A 101 -16.25 1.34 -3.33
C ASP A 101 -17.14 0.75 -4.43
N PRO A 102 -18.04 1.51 -5.07
CA PRO A 102 -18.90 1.03 -6.15
C PRO A 102 -18.17 0.50 -7.39
N GLN A 103 -16.88 0.82 -7.56
CA GLN A 103 -16.06 0.32 -8.67
C GLN A 103 -15.34 -1.00 -8.33
N SER A 104 -15.37 -1.43 -7.07
CA SER A 104 -14.73 -2.65 -6.61
C SER A 104 -15.56 -3.90 -6.95
N PRO A 105 -14.92 -5.01 -7.34
CA PRO A 105 -15.62 -6.29 -7.52
C PRO A 105 -16.19 -6.85 -6.21
N LEU A 106 -15.75 -6.32 -5.07
CA LEU A 106 -16.22 -6.68 -3.73
C LEU A 106 -17.29 -5.72 -3.19
N TYR A 107 -17.73 -4.73 -3.99
CA TYR A 107 -18.76 -3.79 -3.59
C TYR A 107 -20.02 -4.51 -3.11
N ASN A 108 -20.52 -4.15 -1.94
CA ASN A 108 -21.79 -4.66 -1.45
C ASN A 108 -22.62 -3.54 -0.80
N PRO A 109 -23.69 -3.06 -1.46
CA PRO A 109 -24.53 -1.99 -0.92
C PRO A 109 -25.26 -2.38 0.37
N GLN A 110 -25.48 -3.68 0.61
CA GLN A 110 -26.16 -4.16 1.82
C GLN A 110 -25.27 -4.05 3.07
N LEU A 111 -23.96 -3.86 2.89
CA LEU A 111 -22.99 -3.78 3.99
C LEU A 111 -22.58 -2.36 4.32
N ILE A 112 -23.17 -1.34 3.69
CA ILE A 112 -22.73 0.06 3.86
C ILE A 112 -22.93 0.56 5.30
N ASP A 113 -24.00 0.16 5.97
CA ASP A 113 -24.20 0.51 7.39
C ASP A 113 -23.12 -0.13 8.27
N ALA A 114 -22.80 -1.41 8.02
CA ALA A 114 -21.73 -2.12 8.71
C ALA A 114 -20.34 -1.54 8.40
N VAL A 115 -20.12 -1.02 7.19
CA VAL A 115 -18.90 -0.28 6.81
C VAL A 115 -18.75 0.97 7.66
N GLN A 116 -19.82 1.76 7.82
CA GLN A 116 -19.79 2.99 8.61
C GLN A 116 -19.51 2.71 10.08
N GLU A 117 -20.19 1.72 10.66
CA GLU A 117 -19.96 1.25 12.03
C GLU A 117 -18.50 0.78 12.21
N SER A 118 -18.00 -0.01 11.26
CA SER A 118 -16.63 -0.53 11.32
C SER A 118 -15.58 0.59 11.29
N TYR A 119 -15.76 1.64 10.49
CA TYR A 119 -14.86 2.80 10.50
C TYR A 119 -14.88 3.54 11.84
N GLN A 120 -16.04 3.71 12.46
CA GLN A 120 -16.15 4.36 13.77
C GLN A 120 -15.42 3.57 14.85
N LEU A 121 -15.64 2.26 14.90
CA LEU A 121 -14.95 1.37 15.85
C LEU A 121 -13.44 1.33 15.57
N LEU A 122 -13.03 1.31 14.30
CA LEU A 122 -11.63 1.35 13.88
C LEU A 122 -10.99 2.74 13.96
N SER A 123 -11.69 3.75 14.45
CA SER A 123 -11.10 5.05 14.79
C SER A 123 -10.38 5.02 16.15
N ASN A 124 -10.85 4.17 17.07
CA ASN A 124 -10.24 4.02 18.40
C ASN A 124 -9.22 2.86 18.41
N PRO A 125 -7.91 3.13 18.56
CA PRO A 125 -6.88 2.09 18.53
C PRO A 125 -7.02 1.05 19.65
N ALA A 126 -7.75 1.34 20.73
CA ALA A 126 -7.99 0.38 21.81
C ALA A 126 -8.96 -0.75 21.44
N ASN A 127 -9.78 -0.58 20.39
CA ASN A 127 -10.71 -1.60 19.95
C ASN A 127 -9.99 -2.69 19.15
N ASP A 128 -10.26 -3.96 19.47
CA ASP A 128 -9.73 -5.08 18.71
C ASP A 128 -10.38 -5.14 17.33
N ALA A 129 -9.54 -5.23 16.30
CA ALA A 129 -9.98 -5.37 14.91
C ALA A 129 -10.78 -6.67 14.67
N LYS A 130 -10.62 -7.70 15.52
CA LYS A 130 -11.38 -8.95 15.46
C LYS A 130 -12.81 -8.85 16.00
N GLU A 131 -13.12 -7.83 16.78
CA GLU A 131 -14.47 -7.60 17.32
C GLU A 131 -15.35 -6.74 16.39
N ILE A 132 -14.77 -6.25 15.29
CA ILE A 132 -15.44 -5.39 14.32
C ILE A 132 -16.48 -6.20 13.52
N PRO A 133 -17.67 -5.64 13.20
CA PRO A 133 -18.71 -6.36 12.47
C PRO A 133 -18.26 -6.93 11.11
N LEU A 134 -17.46 -6.18 10.36
CA LEU A 134 -16.87 -6.63 9.12
C LEU A 134 -15.52 -7.30 9.39
N GLN A 135 -15.40 -8.56 9.00
CA GLN A 135 -14.18 -9.35 9.13
C GLN A 135 -13.60 -9.73 7.77
N LEU A 136 -12.28 -9.88 7.74
CA LEU A 136 -11.55 -10.43 6.62
C LEU A 136 -12.04 -11.86 6.29
N PRO A 137 -12.10 -12.27 5.01
CA PRO A 137 -12.43 -13.64 4.64
C PRO A 137 -11.49 -14.67 5.29
N ASP A 138 -12.05 -15.62 6.04
CA ASP A 138 -11.23 -16.66 6.68
C ASP A 138 -10.53 -17.52 5.61
N PRO A 139 -9.18 -17.59 5.59
CA PRO A 139 -8.45 -18.38 4.61
C PRO A 139 -8.63 -19.88 4.76
N SER A 140 -9.19 -20.34 5.89
CA SER A 140 -9.46 -21.75 6.18
C SER A 140 -10.91 -22.14 5.87
N ASP A 141 -11.83 -21.18 5.67
CA ASP A 141 -13.22 -21.47 5.35
C ASP A 141 -13.39 -21.66 3.82
N PRO A 142 -13.69 -22.87 3.34
CA PRO A 142 -13.86 -23.12 1.90
C PRO A 142 -15.02 -22.32 1.30
N ARG A 143 -16.01 -21.91 2.09
CA ARG A 143 -17.15 -21.08 1.63
C ARG A 143 -16.73 -19.65 1.30
N LYS A 144 -15.55 -19.22 1.76
CA LYS A 144 -14.98 -17.89 1.52
C LYS A 144 -13.87 -17.91 0.46
N ALA A 145 -13.56 -19.08 -0.12
CA ALA A 145 -12.45 -19.24 -1.06
C ALA A 145 -12.57 -18.31 -2.28
N ASP A 146 -13.75 -18.22 -2.90
CA ASP A 146 -13.98 -17.37 -4.07
C ASP A 146 -13.81 -15.89 -3.74
N GLN A 147 -14.34 -15.47 -2.58
CA GLN A 147 -14.19 -14.10 -2.09
C GLN A 147 -12.72 -13.76 -1.83
N LEU A 148 -11.97 -14.70 -1.26
CA LEU A 148 -10.55 -14.56 -1.01
C LEU A 148 -9.75 -14.49 -2.32
N GLU A 149 -10.09 -15.28 -3.33
CA GLU A 149 -9.44 -15.21 -4.66
C GLU A 149 -9.69 -13.86 -5.33
N ILE A 150 -10.92 -13.34 -5.29
CA ILE A 150 -11.23 -12.00 -5.79
C ILE A 150 -10.41 -10.95 -5.03
N LEU A 151 -10.33 -11.06 -3.70
CA LEU A 151 -9.54 -10.17 -2.87
C LEU A 151 -8.03 -10.20 -3.22
N LEU A 152 -7.46 -11.40 -3.37
CA LEU A 152 -6.05 -11.60 -3.70
C LEU A 152 -5.73 -11.33 -5.18
N SER A 153 -6.73 -11.22 -6.05
CA SER A 153 -6.55 -10.73 -7.43
C SER A 153 -6.68 -9.21 -7.55
N THR A 154 -7.21 -8.54 -6.52
CA THR A 154 -7.40 -7.08 -6.53
C THR A 154 -6.05 -6.37 -6.36
N ALA A 155 -5.56 -5.72 -7.42
CA ALA A 155 -4.23 -5.09 -7.45
C ALA A 155 -3.99 -4.12 -6.29
N SER A 156 -5.02 -3.35 -5.94
CA SER A 156 -4.96 -2.34 -4.90
C SER A 156 -4.86 -2.97 -3.49
N PHE A 157 -5.43 -4.16 -3.29
CA PHE A 157 -5.27 -4.97 -2.08
C PHE A 157 -3.87 -5.62 -2.04
N LEU A 158 -3.42 -6.21 -3.15
CA LEU A 158 -2.10 -6.84 -3.25
C LEU A 158 -0.96 -5.87 -2.94
N ARG A 159 -1.05 -4.61 -3.40
CA ARG A 159 -0.07 -3.56 -3.05
C ARG A 159 -0.01 -3.33 -1.54
N CYS A 160 -1.17 -3.24 -0.89
CA CYS A 160 -1.25 -3.10 0.57
C CYS A 160 -0.68 -4.33 1.28
N LEU A 161 -1.08 -5.53 0.86
CA LEU A 161 -0.63 -6.80 1.44
C LEU A 161 0.89 -6.96 1.33
N ARG A 162 1.49 -6.60 0.19
CA ARG A 162 2.94 -6.60 0.00
C ARG A 162 3.65 -5.66 0.97
N LYS A 163 3.17 -4.42 1.06
CA LYS A 163 3.72 -3.43 2.00
C LYS A 163 3.64 -3.92 3.45
N LEU A 164 2.51 -4.48 3.85
CA LEU A 164 2.34 -5.04 5.20
C LEU A 164 3.27 -6.22 5.46
N SER A 165 3.56 -7.03 4.44
CA SER A 165 4.50 -8.15 4.54
C SER A 165 5.93 -7.69 4.80
N GLU A 166 6.36 -6.59 4.19
CA GLU A 166 7.67 -5.99 4.42
C GLU A 166 7.77 -5.46 5.85
N ILE A 167 6.73 -4.76 6.33
CA ILE A 167 6.68 -4.25 7.70
C ILE A 167 6.69 -5.42 8.70
N LYS A 168 5.90 -6.47 8.45
CA LYS A 168 5.88 -7.67 9.30
C LYS A 168 7.26 -8.31 9.39
N ALA A 169 7.95 -8.48 8.26
CA ALA A 169 9.29 -9.07 8.25
C ALA A 169 10.27 -8.29 9.15
N THR A 170 10.22 -6.95 9.09
CA THR A 170 11.00 -6.08 9.99
C THR A 170 10.60 -6.27 11.45
N LEU A 171 9.30 -6.38 11.75
CA LEU A 171 8.82 -6.63 13.12
C LEU A 171 9.23 -8.02 13.63
N ASP A 172 9.22 -9.05 12.78
CA ASP A 172 9.61 -10.42 13.13
C ASP A 172 11.09 -10.46 13.51
N GLN A 173 11.95 -9.78 12.74
CA GLN A 173 13.37 -9.61 13.07
C GLN A 173 13.58 -8.89 14.41
N ARG A 174 12.87 -7.78 14.63
CA ARG A 174 12.94 -7.04 15.91
C ARG A 174 12.49 -7.91 17.08
N ASN A 175 11.45 -8.71 16.88
CA ASN A 175 10.97 -9.63 17.91
C ASN A 175 12.01 -10.71 18.22
N PHE A 176 12.62 -11.30 17.20
CA PHE A 176 13.72 -12.26 17.37
C PHE A 176 14.89 -11.66 18.16
N HIS A 177 15.31 -10.43 17.85
CA HIS A 177 16.35 -9.73 18.60
C HIS A 177 15.93 -9.39 20.02
N ALA A 178 14.70 -8.93 20.24
CA ALA A 178 14.17 -8.64 21.58
C ALA A 178 14.18 -9.89 22.47
N GLN A 179 13.79 -11.04 21.90
CA GLN A 179 13.80 -12.32 22.60
C GLN A 179 15.23 -12.80 22.89
N LYS A 180 16.19 -12.57 21.98
CA LYS A 180 17.61 -12.91 22.17
C LYS A 180 18.33 -11.99 23.16
N ASN A 181 17.92 -10.73 23.26
CA ASN A 181 18.54 -9.72 24.12
C ASN A 181 17.94 -9.64 25.54
N LEU A 182 17.05 -10.56 25.92
CA LEU A 182 16.53 -10.66 27.30
C LEU A 182 17.63 -10.89 28.37
N ASP A 183 18.83 -11.33 27.97
CA ASP A 183 20.00 -11.48 28.84
C ASP A 183 20.97 -10.28 28.84
N SER A 184 20.77 -9.29 27.97
CA SER A 184 21.68 -8.14 27.79
C SER A 184 20.95 -6.84 28.11
N LYS A 185 21.55 -5.98 28.97
CA LYS A 185 21.03 -4.65 29.36
C LYS A 185 21.01 -3.61 28.22
N GLU A 186 20.79 -4.01 26.97
CA GLU A 186 20.77 -3.19 25.77
C GLU A 186 19.36 -3.12 25.16
N GLY A 187 18.34 -2.97 26.00
CA GLY A 187 16.93 -2.88 25.61
C GLY A 187 16.53 -1.63 24.82
N GLU A 188 17.47 -0.77 24.42
CA GLU A 188 17.19 0.48 23.69
C GLU A 188 17.44 0.41 22.18
N GLN A 189 18.02 -0.68 21.65
CA GLN A 189 18.34 -0.80 20.21
C GLN A 189 17.37 -1.68 19.40
N LEU A 190 16.07 -1.65 19.74
CA LEU A 190 15.05 -2.45 19.02
C LEU A 190 14.38 -1.72 17.84
N LEU A 191 14.79 -0.49 17.55
CA LEU A 191 14.26 0.27 16.42
C LEU A 191 15.36 0.43 15.38
N ASP A 192 15.15 -0.12 14.18
CA ASP A 192 15.99 0.22 13.03
C ASP A 192 15.83 1.72 12.79
N ILE A 193 16.92 2.45 12.99
CA ILE A 193 16.93 3.89 12.93
C ILE A 193 17.00 4.27 11.46
N ILE A 194 15.99 5.00 10.97
CA ILE A 194 16.09 5.69 9.68
C ILE A 194 17.11 6.81 9.87
N TYR A 195 18.32 6.60 9.37
CA TYR A 195 19.42 7.55 9.53
C TYR A 195 19.28 8.74 8.58
N ALA A 196 18.79 8.51 7.37
CA ALA A 196 18.58 9.53 6.36
C ALA A 196 17.30 9.23 5.58
N ARG A 197 16.55 10.27 5.25
CA ARG A 197 15.31 10.21 4.48
C ARG A 197 15.26 11.40 3.52
N THR A 198 14.98 11.11 2.25
CA THR A 198 14.70 12.11 1.23
C THR A 198 13.32 11.83 0.67
N VAL A 199 12.44 12.83 0.69
CA VAL A 199 11.14 12.80 0.02
C VAL A 199 11.17 13.84 -1.08
N VAL A 200 10.92 13.40 -2.32
CA VAL A 200 10.79 14.24 -3.51
C VAL A 200 9.33 14.23 -3.91
N GLN A 201 8.64 15.35 -3.76
CA GLN A 201 7.26 15.51 -4.16
C GLN A 201 7.16 15.80 -5.67
N LEU A 202 6.00 15.50 -6.27
CA LEU A 202 5.75 15.75 -7.69
C LEU A 202 5.84 17.22 -8.10
N ASP A 203 5.56 18.14 -7.19
CA ASP A 203 5.67 19.60 -7.39
C ASP A 203 7.11 20.11 -7.31
N GLY A 204 8.07 19.23 -6.99
CA GLY A 204 9.49 19.52 -6.95
C GLY A 204 10.03 19.79 -5.55
N ASP A 205 9.21 19.77 -4.50
CA ASP A 205 9.68 19.95 -3.14
C ASP A 205 10.52 18.74 -2.69
N VAL A 206 11.73 19.03 -2.20
CA VAL A 206 12.67 18.02 -1.69
C VAL A 206 12.88 18.23 -0.20
N LEU A 207 12.36 17.29 0.60
CA LEU A 207 12.57 17.26 2.04
C LEU A 207 13.66 16.25 2.38
N ASN A 208 14.76 16.75 2.95
CA ASN A 208 15.82 15.90 3.53
C ASN A 208 15.72 15.92 5.05
N SER A 209 15.68 14.74 5.66
CA SER A 209 15.61 14.57 7.11
C SER A 209 16.67 13.57 7.56
N TYR A 210 17.40 13.91 8.61
CA TYR A 210 18.47 13.07 9.16
C TYR A 210 18.22 12.82 10.63
N ASN A 211 18.44 11.59 11.08
CA ASN A 211 18.43 11.29 12.50
C ASN A 211 19.72 11.83 13.14
N GLN A 212 19.62 12.47 14.30
CA GLN A 212 20.78 13.02 14.99
C GLN A 212 21.86 11.96 15.29
N LYS A 213 21.45 10.71 15.52
CA LYS A 213 22.36 9.57 15.75
C LYS A 213 23.26 9.27 14.54
N LEU A 214 22.92 9.74 13.34
CA LEU A 214 23.79 9.65 12.16
C LEU A 214 25.13 10.33 12.38
N PHE A 215 25.12 11.52 12.99
CA PHE A 215 26.31 12.34 13.21
C PHE A 215 27.19 11.83 14.35
N GLN A 216 26.71 10.84 15.09
CA GLN A 216 27.45 10.14 16.15
C GLN A 216 27.87 8.73 15.70
N ASN A 217 27.47 8.30 14.51
CA ASN A 217 27.74 6.95 14.00
C ASN A 217 29.15 6.90 13.35
N PRO A 218 30.02 5.95 13.71
CA PRO A 218 31.33 5.79 13.09
C PRO A 218 31.31 5.62 11.57
N GLN A 219 30.21 5.08 11.02
CA GLN A 219 29.99 4.85 9.59
C GLN A 219 29.20 5.96 8.90
N GLN A 220 29.07 7.14 9.53
CA GLN A 220 28.31 8.29 9.00
C GLN A 220 28.53 8.53 7.50
N GLN A 221 29.81 8.59 7.08
CA GLN A 221 30.15 8.91 5.69
C GLN A 221 29.65 7.85 4.71
N ALA A 222 29.74 6.57 5.07
CA ALA A 222 29.25 5.47 4.25
C ALA A 222 27.72 5.50 4.14
N ILE A 223 27.02 5.76 5.26
CA ILE A 223 25.55 5.86 5.27
C ILE A 223 25.09 7.02 4.38
N LEU A 224 25.75 8.18 4.45
CA LEU A 224 25.46 9.34 3.60
C LEU A 224 25.73 9.05 2.12
N GLN A 225 26.84 8.39 1.79
CA GLN A 225 27.17 8.01 0.42
C GLN A 225 26.14 7.03 -0.17
N ILE A 226 25.76 5.99 0.59
CA ILE A 226 24.72 5.03 0.19
C ILE A 226 23.40 5.75 -0.02
N HIS A 227 23.03 6.65 0.89
CA HIS A 227 21.80 7.43 0.78
C HIS A 227 21.81 8.30 -0.49
N GLN A 228 22.88 9.06 -0.73
CA GLN A 228 23.02 9.90 -1.92
C GLN A 228 22.96 9.10 -3.22
N ALA A 229 23.65 7.95 -3.28
CA ALA A 229 23.59 7.05 -4.43
C ALA A 229 22.17 6.50 -4.63
N GLY A 230 21.47 6.14 -3.55
CA GLY A 230 20.08 5.72 -3.57
C GLY A 230 19.14 6.81 -4.08
N VAL A 231 19.29 8.05 -3.61
CA VAL A 231 18.51 9.22 -4.08
C VAL A 231 18.74 9.45 -5.57
N ALA A 232 20.00 9.46 -6.03
CA ALA A 232 20.32 9.67 -7.44
C ALA A 232 19.73 8.56 -8.34
N ALA A 233 19.87 7.29 -7.94
CA ALA A 233 19.30 6.17 -8.68
C ALA A 233 17.76 6.22 -8.70
N ALA A 234 17.13 6.55 -7.57
CA ALA A 234 15.69 6.66 -7.46
C ALA A 234 15.14 7.82 -8.32
N GLN A 235 15.79 8.98 -8.30
CA GLN A 235 15.44 10.10 -9.16
C GLN A 235 15.55 9.74 -10.65
N HIS A 236 16.63 9.07 -11.05
CA HIS A 236 16.81 8.61 -12.42
C HIS A 236 15.70 7.64 -12.86
N HIS A 237 15.39 6.64 -12.04
CA HIS A 237 14.30 5.70 -12.34
C HIS A 237 12.92 6.39 -12.38
N TRP A 238 12.69 7.35 -11.48
CA TRP A 238 11.46 8.11 -11.41
C TRP A 238 11.25 8.98 -12.64
N GLN A 239 12.30 9.70 -13.08
CA GLN A 239 12.28 10.48 -14.32
C GLN A 239 12.00 9.58 -15.53
N GLY A 240 12.69 8.44 -15.65
CA GLY A 240 12.45 7.49 -16.74
C GLY A 240 11.02 6.94 -16.76
N LEU A 241 10.42 6.70 -15.59
CA LEU A 241 9.02 6.28 -15.49
C LEU A 241 8.07 7.39 -15.96
N LEU A 242 8.28 8.63 -15.52
CA LEU A 242 7.48 9.79 -15.94
C LEU A 242 7.58 10.02 -17.45
N GLU A 243 8.79 9.95 -18.02
CA GLU A 243 9.01 10.05 -19.46
C GLU A 243 8.27 8.94 -20.23
N PHE A 244 8.33 7.71 -19.74
CA PHE A 244 7.61 6.58 -20.34
C PHE A 244 6.09 6.78 -20.31
N VAL A 245 5.55 7.26 -19.19
CA VAL A 245 4.13 7.59 -19.05
C VAL A 245 3.72 8.71 -20.00
N ILE A 246 4.49 9.80 -20.07
CA ILE A 246 4.24 10.92 -20.99
C ILE A 246 4.26 10.41 -22.43
N TYR A 247 5.24 9.58 -22.78
CA TYR A 247 5.35 8.96 -24.09
C TYR A 247 4.11 8.13 -24.45
N LEU A 248 3.63 7.30 -23.54
CA LEU A 248 2.41 6.51 -23.74
C LEU A 248 1.17 7.39 -23.91
N ALA A 249 1.03 8.43 -23.08
CA ALA A 249 -0.08 9.37 -23.16
C ALA A 249 -0.08 10.13 -24.51
N GLN A 250 1.07 10.65 -24.94
CA GLN A 250 1.23 11.33 -26.24
C GLN A 250 0.87 10.42 -27.41
N ARG A 251 1.17 9.12 -27.31
CA ARG A 251 0.87 8.14 -28.37
C ARG A 251 -0.59 7.69 -28.36
N ALA A 252 -1.24 7.68 -27.19
CA ALA A 252 -2.64 7.33 -27.03
C ALA A 252 -3.61 8.45 -27.44
N PHE A 253 -3.19 9.71 -27.33
CA PHE A 253 -3.96 10.87 -27.80
C PHE A 253 -3.40 11.37 -29.15
N PRO A 254 -3.88 10.86 -30.30
CA PRO A 254 -3.46 11.39 -31.58
C PRO A 254 -3.81 12.89 -31.65
N LYS A 255 -2.82 13.73 -32.00
CA LYS A 255 -3.03 15.14 -32.31
C LYS A 255 -4.23 15.25 -33.25
N LYS A 256 -5.33 15.87 -32.80
CA LYS A 256 -6.34 16.39 -33.72
C LYS A 256 -5.61 17.33 -34.66
N MET A 257 -5.38 16.89 -35.90
CA MET A 257 -4.81 17.74 -36.93
C MET A 257 -5.71 18.97 -37.07
N ARG A 258 -5.15 20.14 -36.76
CA ARG A 258 -5.72 21.44 -37.07
C ARG A 258 -6.06 21.43 -38.57
N LYS A 259 -7.33 21.60 -38.91
CA LYS A 259 -7.75 22.12 -40.22
C LYS A 259 -7.57 23.62 -40.22
#